data_AF-A0A9D2MSH2-F1
#
_entry.id   AF-A0A9D2MSH2-F1
#
_cell.length_a   1.000
_cell.length_b   1.000
_cell.length_c   1.000
_cell.angle_alpha   90.00
_cell.angle_beta   90.00
_cell.angle_gamma   90.00
#
_symmetry.space_group_name_H-M   'P 1'
#
loop_
_entity.id
_entity.type
_entity.pdbx_description
1 polymer ?
#
loop_
_entity_poly.entity_id
_entity_poly.type
_entity_poly.pdbx_seq_one_letter_code
_entity_poly.pdbx_strand_id
1 'polypeptide(L)'
;MTRDVMISIRGLQFLEDEAEDNIETVQQGEYFFRNGSHFLLYDEYMEDFREPARSVIRIREGEMTLTRKGLLNVQMNFSQGKKTLTRYQTPYGSMTIGLDTDRVECRATERALCVEVDYALEANYQYVADCHIRIEVREKGGERFDFFDEERGESEEWIGS
;
A
#
# COMPACT_ATOMS: atom_id res chain seq x y z
N MET A 1 14.27 17.75 3.15
CA MET A 1 13.80 17.92 4.54
C MET A 1 12.94 16.73 4.88
N THR A 2 13.11 16.15 6.06
CA THR A 2 12.27 15.06 6.59
C THR A 2 11.14 15.65 7.41
N ARG A 3 9.94 15.07 7.35
CA ARG A 3 8.76 15.52 8.09
C ARG A 3 8.13 14.36 8.83
N ASP A 4 7.71 14.60 10.07
CA ASP A 4 6.90 13.66 10.83
C ASP A 4 5.46 13.68 10.30
N VAL A 5 4.94 12.50 9.97
CA VAL A 5 3.64 12.34 9.31
C VAL A 5 2.82 11.22 9.94
N MET A 6 1.51 11.29 9.72
CA MET A 6 0.61 10.15 9.87
C MET A 6 0.42 9.51 8.51
N ILE A 7 0.61 8.19 8.43
CA ILE A 7 0.48 7.38 7.23
C ILE A 7 -0.70 6.44 7.43
N SER A 8 -1.75 6.60 6.64
CA SER A 8 -2.85 5.64 6.54
C SER A 8 -2.62 4.72 5.34
N ILE A 9 -2.79 3.42 5.52
CA ILE A 9 -2.62 2.40 4.49
C ILE A 9 -3.84 1.47 4.51
N ARG A 10 -4.47 1.31 3.35
CA ARG A 10 -5.61 0.40 3.11
C ARG A 10 -5.27 -0.60 2.00
N GLY A 11 -5.81 -1.82 2.12
CA GLY A 11 -5.64 -2.88 1.11
C GLY A 11 -4.24 -3.50 1.04
N LEU A 12 -3.40 -3.23 2.04
CA LEU A 12 -2.02 -3.76 2.15
C LEU A 12 -1.90 -4.72 3.33
N GLN A 13 -2.65 -5.82 3.32
CA GLN A 13 -2.50 -6.91 4.29
C GLN A 13 -2.47 -8.24 3.56
N PHE A 14 -1.36 -8.98 3.70
CA PHE A 14 -1.11 -10.22 2.97
C PHE A 14 -0.93 -11.44 3.89
N LEU A 15 -1.08 -11.27 5.22
CA LEU A 15 -0.69 -12.26 6.23
C LEU A 15 -1.67 -12.43 7.39
N GLU A 16 -2.72 -11.61 7.48
CA GLU A 16 -3.77 -11.83 8.46
C GLU A 16 -4.97 -12.42 7.71
N ASP A 17 -5.51 -13.51 8.25
CA ASP A 17 -6.57 -14.37 7.70
C ASP A 17 -7.93 -13.65 7.54
N GLU A 18 -7.94 -12.32 7.56
CA GLU A 18 -9.12 -11.49 7.46
C GLU A 18 -9.21 -10.89 6.06
N ALA A 19 -10.00 -11.57 5.24
CA ALA A 19 -10.51 -11.09 3.96
C ALA A 19 -11.51 -9.93 4.17
N GLU A 20 -11.08 -8.84 4.78
CA GLU A 20 -11.81 -7.58 4.77
C GLU A 20 -11.02 -6.52 4.01
N ASP A 21 -11.52 -6.16 2.82
CA ASP A 21 -11.06 -5.04 1.99
C ASP A 21 -11.12 -3.66 2.69
N ASN A 22 -11.51 -3.63 3.98
CA ASN A 22 -11.74 -2.42 4.78
C ASN A 22 -10.70 -2.19 5.88
N ILE A 23 -9.67 -3.02 5.99
CA ILE A 23 -8.69 -2.83 7.06
C ILE A 23 -7.76 -1.66 6.71
N GLU A 24 -7.89 -0.60 7.52
CA GLU A 24 -7.07 0.61 7.48
C GLU A 24 -6.09 0.60 8.65
N THR A 25 -4.80 0.66 8.35
CA THR A 25 -3.74 0.81 9.37
C THR A 25 -3.25 2.26 9.37
N VAL A 26 -3.08 2.84 10.56
CA VAL A 26 -2.63 4.22 10.72
C VAL A 26 -1.36 4.25 11.57
N GLN A 27 -0.23 4.50 10.91
CA GLN A 27 1.09 4.50 11.53
C GLN A 27 1.65 5.92 11.59
N GLN A 28 2.40 6.24 12.66
CA GLN A 28 3.26 7.41 12.65
C GLN A 28 4.56 7.06 11.90
N GLY A 29 5.03 7.96 11.06
CA GLY A 29 6.25 7.75 10.29
C GLY A 29 6.92 9.03 9.84
N GLU A 30 7.90 8.86 8.96
CA GLU A 30 8.69 9.92 8.38
C GLU A 30 8.44 9.98 6.87
N TYR A 31 8.28 11.20 6.35
CA TYR A 31 8.21 11.49 4.92
C TYR A 31 9.41 12.32 4.48
N PHE A 32 9.99 11.97 3.34
CA PHE A 32 10.88 12.86 2.61
C PHE A 32 10.84 12.64 1.11
N PHE A 33 11.17 13.69 0.35
CA PHE A 33 11.33 13.62 -1.10
C PHE A 33 12.80 13.72 -1.48
N ARG A 34 13.31 12.77 -2.29
CA ARG A 34 14.70 12.74 -2.74
C ARG A 34 14.83 12.07 -4.10
N ASN A 35 15.65 12.63 -4.99
CA ASN A 35 15.96 12.05 -6.31
C ASN A 35 14.70 11.70 -7.15
N GLY A 36 13.66 12.54 -7.11
CA GLY A 36 12.43 12.28 -7.85
C GLY A 36 11.56 11.16 -7.28
N SER A 37 11.75 10.79 -6.01
CA SER A 37 10.94 9.77 -5.33
C SER A 37 10.48 10.26 -3.97
N HIS A 38 9.23 9.92 -3.62
CA HIS A 38 8.68 10.05 -2.28
C HIS A 38 9.09 8.82 -1.46
N PHE A 39 9.45 9.04 -0.21
CA PHE A 39 9.80 7.99 0.73
C PHE A 39 8.94 8.12 1.98
N LEU A 40 8.36 7.00 2.39
CA LEU A 40 7.62 6.84 3.64
C LEU A 40 8.31 5.76 4.47
N LEU A 41 8.68 6.10 5.69
CA LEU A 41 9.33 5.19 6.63
C LEU A 41 8.45 5.09 7.87
N TYR A 42 8.12 3.88 8.28
CA TYR A 42 7.33 3.64 9.48
C TYR A 42 7.67 2.29 10.11
N ASP A 43 7.38 2.19 11.39
CA ASP A 43 7.50 0.95 12.16
C ASP A 43 6.13 0.24 12.20
N GLU A 44 6.13 -1.05 11.94
CA GLU A 44 4.98 -1.95 12.07
C GLU A 44 5.14 -2.77 13.36
N TYR A 45 4.17 -2.64 14.26
CA TYR A 45 4.13 -3.38 15.52
C TYR A 45 3.20 -4.58 15.35
N MET A 46 3.67 -5.75 15.75
CA MET A 46 2.89 -7.00 15.72
C MET A 46 2.68 -7.44 17.17
N GLU A 47 1.46 -7.87 17.53
CA GLU A 47 1.08 -8.12 18.93
C GLU A 47 2.02 -9.10 19.66
N ASP A 48 2.52 -10.11 18.95
CA ASP A 48 3.37 -11.16 19.54
C ASP A 48 4.87 -10.85 19.54
N PHE A 49 5.30 -9.69 19.02
CA PHE A 49 6.71 -9.39 18.80
C PHE A 49 7.15 -8.07 19.43
N ARG A 50 8.25 -8.14 20.19
CA ARG A 50 8.83 -6.96 20.88
C ARG A 50 9.51 -5.98 19.94
N GLU A 51 10.10 -6.45 18.85
CA GLU A 51 10.82 -5.61 17.91
C GLU A 51 9.91 -5.27 16.71
N PRO A 52 9.73 -3.98 16.37
CA PRO A 52 8.92 -3.61 15.22
C PRO A 52 9.61 -4.02 13.91
N ALA A 53 8.81 -4.34 12.90
CA ALA A 53 9.29 -4.45 11.53
C ALA A 53 9.37 -3.04 10.90
N ARG A 54 10.50 -2.72 10.28
CA ARG A 54 10.69 -1.46 9.57
C ARG A 54 10.19 -1.56 8.15
N SER A 55 9.26 -0.69 7.78
CA SER A 55 8.71 -0.61 6.44
C SER A 55 9.12 0.68 5.76
N VAL A 56 9.50 0.54 4.49
CA VAL A 56 9.88 1.64 3.60
C VAL A 56 9.06 1.54 2.34
N ILE A 57 8.28 2.58 2.05
CA ILE A 57 7.57 2.72 0.78
C ILE A 57 8.27 3.79 -0.03
N ARG A 58 8.69 3.43 -1.24
CA ARG A 58 9.24 4.35 -2.23
C ARG A 58 8.24 4.49 -3.37
N ILE A 59 7.87 5.72 -3.69
CA ILE A 59 6.95 6.04 -4.78
C ILE A 59 7.64 6.92 -5.80
N ARG A 60 7.49 6.57 -7.08
CA ARG A 60 7.87 7.38 -8.24
C ARG A 60 6.74 7.28 -9.27
N GLU A 61 6.82 8.08 -10.32
CA GLU A 61 5.84 8.03 -11.41
C GLU A 61 5.68 6.60 -11.95
N GLY A 62 4.44 6.08 -11.90
CA GLY A 62 4.08 4.75 -12.37
C GLY A 62 4.64 3.57 -11.56
N GLU A 63 5.31 3.80 -10.43
CA GLU A 63 5.88 2.71 -9.63
C GLU A 63 5.88 2.94 -8.12
N MET A 64 5.61 1.86 -7.38
CA MET A 64 5.71 1.81 -5.94
C MET A 64 6.51 0.58 -5.51
N THR A 65 7.45 0.77 -4.58
CA THR A 65 8.17 -0.33 -3.93
C THR A 65 7.90 -0.30 -2.44
N LEU A 66 7.38 -1.40 -1.90
CA LEU A 66 7.32 -1.66 -0.47
C LEU A 66 8.50 -2.56 -0.09
N THR A 67 9.26 -2.17 0.93
CA THR A 67 10.29 -3.01 1.55
C THR A 67 10.03 -3.09 3.04
N ARG A 68 9.72 -4.29 3.54
CA ARG A 68 9.56 -4.58 4.96
C ARG A 68 10.74 -5.39 5.45
N LYS A 69 11.38 -4.95 6.52
CA LYS A 69 12.51 -5.64 7.18
C LYS A 69 12.19 -5.95 8.63
N GLY A 70 12.49 -7.16 9.07
CA GLY A 70 12.22 -7.62 10.43
C GLY A 70 12.12 -9.14 10.46
N LEU A 71 11.08 -9.64 11.11
CA LEU A 71 10.80 -11.09 11.22
C LEU A 71 10.60 -11.75 9.85
N LEU A 72 9.91 -11.06 8.95
CA LEU A 72 9.73 -11.47 7.56
C LEU A 72 10.21 -10.33 6.67
N ASN A 73 11.27 -10.62 5.91
CA ASN A 73 11.79 -9.67 4.93
C ASN A 73 10.99 -9.81 3.64
N VAL A 74 10.38 -8.71 3.21
CA VAL A 74 9.51 -8.68 2.03
C VAL A 74 9.88 -7.49 1.16
N GLN A 75 9.90 -7.71 -0.14
CA GLN A 75 9.98 -6.64 -1.12
C GLN A 75 8.92 -6.84 -2.21
N MET A 76 8.09 -5.83 -2.41
CA MET A 76 7.06 -5.82 -3.44
C MET A 76 7.33 -4.65 -4.38
N ASN A 77 7.23 -4.89 -5.69
CA ASN A 77 7.36 -3.85 -6.69
C ASN A 77 6.10 -3.85 -7.54
N PHE A 78 5.39 -2.72 -7.48
CA PHE A 78 4.25 -2.40 -8.32
C PHE A 78 4.77 -1.50 -9.42
N SER A 79 4.65 -1.95 -10.67
CA SER A 79 5.15 -1.20 -11.82
C SER A 79 4.07 -1.19 -12.88
N GLN A 80 3.53 -0.01 -13.15
CA GLN A 80 2.39 0.17 -14.03
C GLN A 80 2.61 -0.49 -15.41
N GLY A 81 1.63 -1.26 -15.85
CA GLY A 81 1.65 -2.04 -17.08
C GLY A 81 2.61 -3.23 -17.05
N LYS A 82 3.07 -3.65 -15.87
CA LYS A 82 3.99 -4.79 -15.72
C LYS A 82 3.58 -5.71 -14.58
N LYS A 83 3.76 -7.00 -14.85
CA LYS A 83 3.72 -8.06 -13.87
C LYS A 83 5.08 -8.28 -13.22
N THR A 84 5.13 -8.17 -11.90
CA THR A 84 6.31 -8.53 -11.09
C THR A 84 6.04 -9.84 -10.34
N LEU A 85 7.06 -10.70 -10.27
CA LEU A 85 7.00 -11.93 -9.46
C LEU A 85 7.97 -11.83 -8.28
N THR A 86 7.48 -12.07 -7.07
CA THR A 86 8.28 -12.14 -5.85
C THR A 86 8.11 -13.51 -5.20
N ARG A 87 9.23 -14.14 -4.82
CA ARG A 87 9.20 -15.35 -4.00
C ARG A 87 9.06 -14.98 -2.53
N TYR A 88 8.00 -15.45 -1.91
CA TYR A 88 7.68 -15.28 -0.50
C TYR A 88 8.00 -16.55 0.27
N GLN A 89 8.70 -16.45 1.40
CA GLN A 89 8.99 -17.59 2.28
C GLN A 89 8.07 -17.55 3.49
N THR A 90 7.18 -18.54 3.60
CA THR A 90 6.42 -18.81 4.82
C THR A 90 7.06 -19.99 5.57
N PRO A 91 6.76 -20.20 6.86
CA PRO A 91 7.17 -21.40 7.59
C PRO A 91 6.69 -22.71 6.94
N TYR A 92 5.62 -22.67 6.15
CA TYR A 92 5.03 -23.82 5.47
C TYR A 92 5.60 -24.07 4.06
N GLY A 93 6.47 -23.19 3.56
CA GLY A 93 7.10 -23.34 2.25
C GLY A 93 7.26 -22.01 1.50
N SER A 94 7.75 -22.11 0.27
CA SER A 94 7.85 -20.94 -0.61
C SER A 94 6.59 -20.75 -1.44
N MET A 95 6.02 -19.55 -1.43
CA MET A 95 4.93 -19.14 -2.31
C MET A 95 5.47 -18.17 -3.37
N THR A 96 4.98 -18.27 -4.61
CA THR A 96 5.27 -17.26 -5.63
C THR A 96 4.11 -16.28 -5.69
N ILE A 97 4.38 -15.01 -5.43
CA ILE A 97 3.40 -13.92 -5.53
C ILE A 97 3.61 -13.19 -6.84
N GLY A 98 2.56 -13.05 -7.64
CA GLY A 98 2.51 -12.20 -8.82
C GLY A 98 1.69 -10.95 -8.55
N LEU A 99 2.23 -9.81 -8.98
CA LEU A 99 1.59 -8.50 -8.91
C LEU A 99 1.51 -7.95 -10.32
N ASP A 100 0.34 -8.05 -10.96
CA ASP A 100 0.10 -7.46 -12.27
C ASP A 100 -0.50 -6.07 -12.10
N THR A 101 0.32 -5.04 -12.26
CA THR A 101 -0.06 -3.67 -11.84
C THR A 101 -0.65 -2.89 -13.01
N ASP A 102 -1.91 -2.48 -12.90
CA ASP A 102 -2.61 -1.71 -13.93
C ASP A 102 -2.37 -0.21 -13.79
N ARG A 103 -2.38 0.30 -12.56
CA ARG A 103 -2.26 1.73 -12.28
C ARG A 103 -1.45 1.99 -11.02
N VAL A 104 -0.58 2.99 -11.07
CA VAL A 104 0.05 3.60 -9.89
C VAL A 104 -0.09 5.11 -10.03
N GLU A 105 -0.96 5.71 -9.24
CA GLU A 105 -1.21 7.15 -9.24
C GLU A 105 -0.68 7.78 -7.95
N CYS A 106 -0.03 8.92 -8.07
CA CYS A 106 0.56 9.64 -6.94
C CYS A 106 0.19 11.12 -7.06
N ARG A 107 -0.56 11.63 -6.09
CA ARG A 107 -0.92 13.04 -5.97
C ARG A 107 -0.29 13.63 -4.72
N ALA A 108 0.56 14.63 -4.88
CA ALA A 108 1.24 15.30 -3.79
C ALA A 108 0.86 16.78 -3.73
N THR A 109 0.62 17.29 -2.53
CA THR A 109 0.50 18.71 -2.23
C THR A 109 1.59 19.14 -1.27
N GLU A 110 1.60 20.41 -0.85
CA GLU A 110 2.56 20.88 0.15
C GLU A 110 2.41 20.18 1.51
N ARG A 111 1.23 19.65 1.84
CA ARG A 111 0.91 19.14 3.19
C ARG A 111 0.44 17.68 3.22
N ALA A 112 0.18 17.08 2.05
CA ALA A 112 -0.34 15.73 1.95
C ALA A 112 0.19 14.98 0.72
N LEU A 113 0.13 13.66 0.78
CA LEU A 113 0.43 12.74 -0.32
C LEU A 113 -0.66 11.68 -0.35
N CYS A 114 -1.21 11.41 -1.52
CA CYS A 114 -2.14 10.31 -1.76
C CYS A 114 -1.56 9.42 -2.87
N VAL A 115 -1.54 8.11 -2.64
CA VAL A 115 -1.07 7.11 -3.59
C VAL A 115 -2.14 6.04 -3.74
N GLU A 116 -2.49 5.72 -4.98
CA GLU A 116 -3.42 4.64 -5.31
C GLU A 116 -2.75 3.65 -6.25
N VAL A 117 -2.95 2.36 -5.99
CA VAL A 117 -2.41 1.27 -6.81
C VAL A 117 -3.48 0.23 -7.06
N ASP A 118 -3.75 -0.04 -8.34
CA ASP A 118 -4.63 -1.12 -8.79
C ASP A 118 -3.78 -2.24 -9.37
N TYR A 119 -4.01 -3.47 -8.93
CA TYR A 119 -3.28 -4.64 -9.40
C TYR A 119 -4.07 -5.94 -9.23
N ALA A 120 -3.82 -6.90 -10.12
CA ALA A 120 -4.24 -8.28 -9.91
C ALA A 120 -3.19 -9.04 -9.08
N LEU A 121 -3.64 -9.72 -8.03
CA LEU A 121 -2.85 -10.60 -7.20
C LEU A 121 -2.90 -12.03 -7.74
N GLU A 122 -1.73 -12.63 -7.90
CA GLU A 122 -1.58 -14.05 -8.17
C GLU A 122 -0.79 -14.76 -7.08
N ALA A 123 -1.24 -15.95 -6.70
CA ALA A 123 -0.50 -16.87 -5.84
C ALA A 123 -0.24 -18.15 -6.61
N ASN A 124 1.03 -18.55 -6.71
CA ASN A 124 1.48 -19.73 -7.44
C ASN A 124 0.92 -19.78 -8.88
N TYR A 125 0.95 -18.64 -9.58
CA TYR A 125 0.48 -18.49 -10.97
C TYR A 125 -1.02 -18.66 -11.16
N GLN A 126 -1.80 -18.65 -10.07
CA GLN A 126 -3.25 -18.62 -10.12
C GLN A 126 -3.73 -17.24 -9.69
N TYR A 127 -4.69 -16.70 -10.43
CA TYR A 127 -5.39 -15.49 -10.07
C TYR A 127 -6.09 -15.66 -8.71
N VAL A 128 -5.91 -14.69 -7.83
CA VAL A 128 -6.50 -14.65 -6.50
C VAL A 128 -7.58 -13.59 -6.43
N ALA A 129 -7.23 -12.34 -6.73
CA ALA A 129 -8.14 -11.20 -6.60
C ALA A 129 -7.62 -9.98 -7.37
N ASP A 130 -8.53 -9.05 -7.67
CA ASP A 130 -8.21 -7.67 -8.03
C ASP A 130 -8.11 -6.88 -6.73
N CYS A 131 -7.00 -6.18 -6.54
CA CYS A 131 -6.66 -5.51 -5.30
C CYS A 131 -6.46 -4.01 -5.52
N HIS A 132 -6.79 -3.22 -4.51
CA HIS A 132 -6.61 -1.78 -4.50
C HIS A 132 -5.86 -1.37 -3.21
N ILE A 133 -4.70 -0.72 -3.37
CA ILE A 133 -3.99 -0.10 -2.26
C ILE A 133 -4.23 1.40 -2.29
N ARG A 134 -4.55 1.97 -1.13
CA ARG A 134 -4.58 3.42 -0.93
C ARG A 134 -3.71 3.81 0.24
N ILE A 135 -2.82 4.79 -0.01
CA ILE A 135 -1.95 5.36 1.01
C ILE A 135 -2.22 6.85 1.11
N GLU A 136 -2.53 7.33 2.32
CA GLU A 136 -2.72 8.75 2.61
C GLU A 136 -1.73 9.20 3.66
N VAL A 137 -1.00 10.28 3.36
CA VAL A 137 0.01 10.85 4.24
C VAL A 137 -0.36 12.28 4.56
N ARG A 138 -0.32 12.63 5.84
CA ARG A 138 -0.62 13.99 6.33
C ARG A 138 0.35 14.40 7.43
N GLU A 139 0.57 15.70 7.57
CA GLU A 139 1.29 16.26 8.72
C GLU A 139 0.61 15.89 10.04
N LYS A 140 1.40 15.73 11.11
CA LYS A 140 0.87 15.45 12.45
C LYS A 140 -0.02 16.61 12.91
N GLY A 141 -1.33 16.35 13.06
CA GLY A 141 -2.34 17.36 13.40
C GLY A 141 -3.02 18.03 12.19
N GLY A 142 -2.72 17.61 10.95
CA GLY A 142 -3.49 18.00 9.77
C GLY A 142 -4.82 17.26 9.68
N GLU A 143 -5.83 17.91 9.11
CA GLU A 143 -7.13 17.29 8.82
C GLU A 143 -6.98 16.20 7.75
N ARG A 144 -7.92 15.24 7.72
CA ARG A 144 -8.01 14.25 6.65
C ARG A 144 -8.42 14.98 5.36
N PHE A 145 -7.70 14.72 4.27
CA PHE A 145 -8.02 15.27 2.96
C PHE A 145 -8.61 14.18 2.09
N ASP A 146 -9.84 14.38 1.64
CA ASP A 146 -10.55 13.45 0.77
C ASP A 146 -10.16 13.74 -0.69
N PHE A 147 -8.98 13.28 -1.13
CA PHE A 147 -8.47 13.54 -2.48
C PHE A 147 -9.28 12.88 -3.62
N PHE A 148 -10.17 11.95 -3.30
CA PHE A 148 -10.79 11.03 -4.26
C PHE A 148 -12.21 10.56 -3.86
N ASP A 149 -12.83 11.15 -2.84
CA ASP A 149 -14.17 10.69 -2.39
C ASP A 149 -15.32 11.29 -3.22
N GLU A 150 -15.04 12.20 -4.17
CA GLU A 150 -16.06 12.86 -5.00
C GLU A 150 -16.44 12.11 -6.30
N GLU A 151 -15.82 10.99 -6.67
CA GLU A 151 -16.14 10.26 -7.93
C GLU A 151 -16.73 8.84 -7.75
N ARG A 152 -17.08 8.41 -6.53
CA ARG A 152 -17.81 7.13 -6.32
C ARG A 152 -19.25 7.30 -5.83
N GLY A 153 -19.84 8.47 -6.04
CA GLY A 153 -21.28 8.69 -5.94
C GLY A 153 -21.94 8.62 -7.32
N GLU A 154 -23.05 7.88 -7.42
CA GLU A 154 -23.96 7.74 -8.57
C GLU A 154 -23.70 6.55 -9.52
N SER A 155 -24.18 5.37 -9.10
CA SER A 155 -25.18 4.68 -9.93
C SER A 155 -26.24 4.06 -9.02
N GLU A 156 -27.33 4.82 -8.84
CA GLU A 156 -28.56 4.34 -8.23
C GLU A 156 -29.25 3.30 -9.13
N GLU A 157 -29.90 2.38 -8.42
CA GLU A 157 -30.92 1.41 -8.78
C GLU A 157 -31.60 1.55 -10.16
N TRP A 158 -31.68 0.42 -10.88
CA TRP A 158 -32.85 0.12 -11.72
C TRP A 158 -33.51 -1.18 -11.27
N ILE A 159 -34.62 -1.01 -10.57
CA ILE A 159 -35.67 -2.01 -10.37
C ILE A 159 -36.25 -2.42 -11.74
N GLY A 160 -36.07 -3.68 -12.12
CA GLY A 160 -36.73 -4.29 -13.27
C GLY A 160 -38.01 -5.00 -12.82
N SER A 161 -39.13 -4.60 -13.42
CA SER A 161 -40.52 -4.95 -13.11
C SER A 161 -40.89 -6.43 -13.26
#